data_AF-A0A6G3XUZ0-F1
#
_entry.id   AF-A0A6G3XUZ0-F1
#
_cell.length_a   1.000
_cell.length_b   1.000
_cell.length_c   1.000
_cell.angle_alpha   90.00
_cell.angle_beta   90.00
_cell.angle_gamma   90.00
#
_symmetry.space_group_name_H-M   'P 1'
#
loop_
_entity.id
_entity.type
_entity.pdbx_description
1 polymer ?
#
loop_
_entity_poly.entity_id
_entity_poly.type
_entity_poly.pdbx_seq_one_letter_code
_entity_poly.pdbx_strand_id
1 'polypeptide(L)'
;PGAYARRDAYPPGWAGIPGARGCTLESCTYRDQLAEFTAAGATVHGVSAQRPDEQRAFAEKEGLRFPLLSDADLALAAALRLPTFRASGVSRLKR
;
A
#
# COMPACT_ATOMS: atom_id res chain seq x y z
N PRO A 1 4.60 8.31 2.42
CA PRO A 1 5.54 8.46 3.55
C PRO A 1 5.12 7.50 4.68
N GLY A 2 6.07 6.70 5.16
CA GLY A 2 5.89 5.64 6.17
C GLY A 2 5.39 6.12 7.53
N ALA A 3 5.18 5.19 8.48
CA ALA A 3 4.46 5.36 9.75
C ALA A 3 5.00 6.44 10.72
N TYR A 4 6.09 7.13 10.36
CA TYR A 4 6.71 8.22 11.12
C TYR A 4 6.81 9.55 10.37
N ALA A 5 6.12 9.71 9.23
CA ALA A 5 6.08 10.99 8.56
C ALA A 5 5.29 11.99 9.41
N ARG A 6 5.96 13.05 9.89
CA ARG A 6 5.30 14.20 10.54
C ARG A 6 4.14 14.66 9.66
N ARG A 7 3.07 15.17 10.26
CA ARG A 7 1.89 15.69 9.52
C ARG A 7 2.27 16.64 8.38
N ASP A 8 3.41 17.33 8.52
CA ASP A 8 3.93 18.35 7.62
C ASP A 8 4.83 17.77 6.51
N ALA A 9 5.17 16.48 6.55
CA ALA A 9 6.07 15.82 5.60
C ALA A 9 5.36 15.30 4.33
N TYR A 10 4.07 15.59 4.17
CA TYR A 10 3.32 15.20 2.99
C TYR A 10 3.20 16.37 2.01
N PRO A 11 3.30 16.11 0.68
CA PRO A 11 3.01 17.13 -0.31
C PRO A 11 1.61 17.74 -0.13
N PRO A 12 1.41 19.02 -0.51
CA PRO A 12 0.09 19.65 -0.51
C PRO A 12 -0.96 18.76 -1.20
N GLY A 13 -2.11 18.56 -0.56
CA GLY A 13 -3.21 17.72 -1.08
C GLY A 13 -3.16 16.24 -0.72
N TRP A 14 -2.04 15.72 -0.18
CA TRP A 14 -1.93 14.30 0.22
C TRP A 14 -2.96 13.88 1.27
N ALA A 15 -3.24 14.79 2.20
CA ALA A 15 -4.26 14.64 3.24
C ALA A 15 -5.69 14.46 2.69
N GLY A 16 -5.95 14.86 1.44
CA GLY A 16 -7.25 14.70 0.78
C GLY A 16 -7.39 13.39 0.00
N ILE A 17 -6.32 12.61 -0.15
CA ILE A 17 -6.30 11.36 -0.91
C ILE A 17 -6.92 10.24 -0.05
N PRO A 18 -8.07 9.65 -0.46
CA PRO A 18 -8.66 8.52 0.26
C PRO A 18 -7.66 7.36 0.41
N GLY A 19 -7.54 6.81 1.63
CA GLY A 19 -6.64 5.69 1.93
C GLY A 19 -5.14 6.03 1.99
N ALA A 20 -4.73 7.28 1.72
CA ALA A 20 -3.32 7.69 1.78
C ALA A 20 -2.81 7.89 3.21
N ARG A 21 -3.69 8.24 4.14
CA ARG A 21 -3.42 8.15 5.59
C ARG A 21 -3.76 6.74 6.05
N GLY A 22 -2.83 6.12 6.78
CA GLY A 22 -3.06 4.80 7.38
C GLY A 22 -2.48 3.63 6.58
N CYS A 23 -2.08 3.82 5.32
CA CYS A 23 -1.51 2.73 4.50
C CYS A 23 -0.32 2.03 5.17
N THR A 24 0.54 2.80 5.85
CA THR A 24 1.68 2.23 6.56
C THR A 24 1.27 1.58 7.87
N LEU A 25 0.35 2.20 8.62
CA LEU A 25 -0.17 1.60 9.85
C LEU A 25 -0.78 0.23 9.55
N GLU A 26 -1.67 0.18 8.55
CA GLU A 26 -2.32 -1.05 8.09
C GLU A 26 -1.29 -2.11 7.67
N SER A 27 -0.32 -1.76 6.81
CA SER A 27 0.72 -2.70 6.38
C SER A 27 1.56 -3.23 7.55
N CYS A 28 1.89 -2.37 8.50
CA CYS A 28 2.60 -2.75 9.73
C CYS A 28 1.75 -3.66 10.62
N THR A 29 0.44 -3.41 10.74
CA THR A 29 -0.48 -4.30 11.48
C THR A 29 -0.51 -5.70 10.87
N TYR A 30 -0.62 -5.82 9.53
CA TYR A 30 -0.53 -7.11 8.85
C TYR A 30 0.82 -7.80 9.05
N ARG A 31 1.92 -7.03 9.09
CA ARG A 31 3.26 -7.57 9.39
C ARG A 31 3.30 -8.14 10.80
N ASP A 32 2.79 -7.40 11.77
CA ASP A 32 2.84 -7.77 13.18
C ASP A 32 1.94 -8.98 13.49
N GLN A 33 0.84 -9.14 12.74
CA GLN A 33 -0.08 -10.28 12.85
C GLN A 33 0.16 -11.41 11.84
N LEU A 34 1.25 -11.37 11.06
CA LEU A 34 1.49 -12.32 9.95
C LEU A 34 1.47 -13.79 10.40
N ALA A 35 1.92 -14.06 11.64
CA ALA A 35 1.90 -15.40 12.22
C ALA A 35 0.47 -15.92 12.45
N GLU A 36 -0.47 -15.06 12.85
CA GLU A 36 -1.87 -15.43 13.06
C GLU A 36 -2.54 -15.78 11.72
N PHE A 37 -2.30 -14.99 10.67
CA PHE A 37 -2.79 -15.29 9.33
C PHE A 37 -2.22 -16.60 8.80
N THR A 38 -0.92 -16.83 8.99
CA THR A 38 -0.26 -18.08 8.55
C THR A 38 -0.82 -19.29 9.30
N ALA A 39 -1.05 -19.17 10.61
CA ALA A 39 -1.65 -20.23 11.42
C ALA A 39 -3.09 -20.54 11.00
N ALA A 40 -3.82 -19.55 10.48
CA ALA A 40 -5.15 -19.73 9.89
C ALA A 40 -5.13 -20.28 8.45
N GLY A 41 -3.96 -20.59 7.89
CA GLY A 41 -3.81 -21.07 6.51
C GLY A 41 -3.94 -19.98 5.44
N ALA A 42 -3.90 -18.71 5.83
CA ALA A 42 -3.96 -17.58 4.90
C ALA A 42 -2.55 -17.12 4.48
N THR A 43 -2.45 -16.58 3.26
CA THR A 43 -1.23 -15.92 2.77
C THR A 43 -1.49 -14.44 2.54
N VAL A 44 -0.67 -13.59 3.14
CA VAL A 44 -0.81 -12.13 3.03
C VAL A 44 0.02 -11.62 1.84
N HIS A 45 -0.60 -10.80 1.01
CA HIS A 45 0.06 -10.04 -0.05
C HIS A 45 -0.46 -8.60 -0.02
N GLY A 46 0.44 -7.62 -0.05
CA GLY A 46 0.05 -6.23 -0.28
C GLY A 46 -0.03 -5.94 -1.77
N VAL A 47 -0.87 -4.98 -2.17
CA VAL A 47 -0.96 -4.52 -3.56
C VAL A 47 -1.08 -2.99 -3.63
N SER A 48 -0.40 -2.41 -4.61
CA SER A 48 -0.41 -0.97 -4.86
C SER A 48 -0.15 -0.66 -6.33
N ALA A 49 -0.70 0.46 -6.82
CA ALA A 49 -0.37 1.03 -8.14
C ALA A 49 1.02 1.71 -8.19
N GLN A 50 1.83 1.55 -7.14
CA GLN A 50 3.21 2.03 -7.08
C GLN A 50 4.15 1.09 -7.84
N ARG A 51 5.23 1.66 -8.39
CA ARG A 51 6.23 0.90 -9.15
C ARG A 51 6.96 -0.12 -8.26
N PRO A 52 7.52 -1.19 -8.83
CA PRO A 52 8.20 -2.23 -8.05
C PRO A 52 9.33 -1.72 -7.14
N ASP A 53 10.10 -0.74 -7.59
CA ASP A 53 11.18 -0.11 -6.80
C ASP A 53 10.65 0.72 -5.63
N GLU A 54 9.54 1.45 -5.82
CA GLU A 54 8.88 2.18 -4.73
C GLU A 54 8.34 1.23 -3.66
N GLN A 55 7.77 0.09 -4.08
CA GLN A 55 7.27 -0.92 -3.15
C GLN A 55 8.40 -1.67 -2.44
N ARG A 56 9.50 -1.97 -3.13
CA ARG A 56 10.70 -2.54 -2.50
C ARG A 56 11.24 -1.60 -1.42
N ALA A 57 11.43 -0.32 -1.75
CA ALA A 57 11.90 0.67 -0.78
C ALA A 57 10.96 0.80 0.43
N PHE A 58 9.65 0.72 0.21
CA PHE A 58 8.66 0.72 1.28
C PHE A 58 8.73 -0.53 2.16
N ALA A 59 8.81 -1.72 1.55
CA ALA A 59 8.92 -2.98 2.28
C ALA A 59 10.20 -3.05 3.14
N GLU A 60 11.33 -2.63 2.58
CA GLU A 60 12.61 -2.54 3.30
C GLU A 60 12.52 -1.56 4.47
N LYS A 61 12.01 -0.36 4.22
CA LYS A 61 11.89 0.69 5.24
C LYS A 61 11.02 0.27 6.42
N GLU A 62 9.90 -0.39 6.15
CA GLU A 62 8.92 -0.76 7.18
C GLU A 62 9.09 -2.22 7.65
N GLY A 63 10.13 -2.93 7.18
CA GLY A 63 10.41 -4.31 7.57
C GLY A 63 9.28 -5.29 7.27
N LEU A 64 8.56 -5.10 6.16
CA LEU A 64 7.45 -5.96 5.78
C LEU A 64 7.97 -7.34 5.36
N ARG A 65 7.38 -8.39 5.94
CA ARG A 65 7.79 -9.80 5.73
C ARG A 65 6.89 -10.56 4.77
N PHE A 66 6.03 -9.85 4.04
CA PHE A 66 5.13 -10.40 3.04
C PHE A 66 5.32 -9.68 1.70
N PRO A 67 5.01 -10.33 0.56
CA PRO A 67 5.24 -9.74 -0.75
C PRO A 67 4.33 -8.52 -1.00
N LEU A 68 4.87 -7.53 -1.71
CA LEU A 68 4.14 -6.39 -2.22
C LEU A 68 4.07 -6.44 -3.75
N LEU A 69 2.86 -6.53 -4.28
CA LEU A 69 2.57 -6.65 -5.70
C LEU A 69 2.37 -5.29 -6.34
N SER A 70 3.06 -5.04 -7.45
CA SER A 70 2.89 -3.83 -8.27
C SER A 70 1.79 -4.03 -9.29
N ASP A 71 0.81 -3.15 -9.21
CA ASP A 71 -0.23 -2.97 -10.23
C ASP A 71 -0.05 -1.61 -10.92
N ALA A 72 1.19 -1.26 -11.26
CA ALA A 72 1.52 0.03 -11.88
C ALA A 72 0.79 0.25 -13.21
N ASP A 73 0.53 -0.83 -13.94
CA ASP A 73 -0.22 -0.83 -15.22
C ASP A 73 -1.74 -0.98 -15.03
N LEU A 74 -2.22 -1.07 -13.79
CA LEU A 74 -3.65 -1.29 -13.43
C LEU A 74 -4.27 -2.54 -14.08
N ALA A 75 -3.45 -3.52 -14.45
CA ALA A 75 -3.90 -4.75 -15.08
C ALA A 75 -4.75 -5.59 -14.10
N LEU A 76 -4.33 -5.67 -12.83
CA LEU A 76 -5.09 -6.37 -11.80
C LEU A 76 -6.38 -5.61 -11.49
N ALA A 77 -6.30 -4.29 -11.31
CA ALA A 77 -7.48 -3.46 -11.11
C ALA A 77 -8.51 -3.62 -12.22
N ALA A 78 -8.08 -3.64 -13.49
CA ALA A 78 -8.96 -3.85 -14.63
C ALA A 78 -9.58 -5.26 -14.61
N ALA A 79 -8.76 -6.30 -14.44
CA ALA A 79 -9.22 -7.69 -14.44
C ALA A 79 -10.26 -7.97 -13.35
N LEU A 80 -10.06 -7.40 -12.15
CA LEU A 80 -10.94 -7.59 -10.99
C LEU A 80 -12.00 -6.50 -10.85
N ARG A 81 -12.05 -5.53 -11.76
CA ARG A 81 -12.94 -4.36 -11.71
C ARG A 81 -12.85 -3.60 -10.38
N LEU A 82 -11.63 -3.47 -9.85
CA LEU A 82 -11.39 -2.75 -8.62
C LEU A 82 -11.64 -1.24 -8.83
N PRO A 83 -12.26 -0.57 -7.86
CA PRO A 83 -12.46 0.87 -7.96
C PRO A 83 -11.10 1.60 -7.94
N THR A 84 -10.94 2.57 -8.84
CA THR A 84 -9.74 3.42 -8.90
C THR A 84 -10.13 4.88 -8.80
N PHE A 85 -9.16 5.71 -8.42
CA PHE A 85 -9.30 7.17 -8.45
C PHE A 85 -7.97 7.81 -8.86
N ARG A 86 -8.02 9.06 -9.32
CA ARG A 86 -6.83 9.83 -9.70
C ARG A 86 -6.46 10.81 -8.60
N ALA A 87 -5.17 10.84 -8.26
CA ALA A 87 -4.59 11.84 -7.37
C ALA A 87 -3.19 12.22 -7.85
N SER A 88 -2.88 13.51 -7.87
CA SER A 88 -1.59 14.05 -8.32
C SER A 88 -1.13 13.51 -9.68
N GLY A 89 -2.06 13.38 -10.64
CA GLY A 89 -1.79 12.89 -11.99
C GLY A 89 -1.66 11.37 -12.14
N VAL A 90 -1.74 10.61 -11.05
CA VAL A 90 -1.57 9.15 -11.07
C VAL A 90 -2.83 8.43 -10.60
N SER A 91 -3.15 7.33 -11.26
CA SER A 91 -4.21 6.42 -10.83
C SER A 91 -3.79 5.64 -9.58
N ARG A 92 -4.75 5.40 -8.69
CA ARG A 92 -4.58 4.70 -7.42
C ARG A 92 -5.74 3.73 -7.23
N LEU A 93 -5.48 2.64 -6.53
CA LEU A 93 -6.53 1.74 -6.04
C LEU A 93 -7.31 2.47 -4.94
N LYS A 94 -8.64 2.47 -5.05
CA LYS A 94 -9.51 2.95 -3.97
C LYS A 94 -9.55 1.86 -2.90
N ARG A 95 -9.28 2.26 -1.66
CA ARG A 95 -9.47 1.42 -0.46
C ARG A 95 -10.79 1.77 0.20
#